data_AF-A0A9P4M916-F1
#
_entry.id   AF-A0A9P4M916-F1
#
_cell.length_a   1.000
_cell.length_b   1.000
_cell.length_c   1.000
_cell.angle_alpha   90.00
_cell.angle_beta   90.00
_cell.angle_gamma   90.00
#
_symmetry.space_group_name_H-M   'P 1'
#
loop_
_entity.id
_entity.type
_entity.pdbx_description
1 polymer ?
#
loop_
_entity_poly.entity_id
_entity_poly.type
_entity_poly.pdbx_seq_one_letter_code
_entity_poly.pdbx_strand_id
1 'polypeptide(L)'
;MGTQLGLQDLIVHHGENFNSPSSRPPRMLSLPPNLIEQEERVRAYWMAEILDNVSTVGASWNLSLVSVTESDILPCSDEVWTMNGYSDVQPPNPSISFTNYVEFVSGPLYQVQKFMQQKFDLNSLPERSLWQNKCQELDEILSTWRANLTDSLCKASQSRPGDVARAGFGTNMTLVRCLANFAVISMYQRVSIHNSQHTNHIWPHAAQRCLDAVGDTCETVRCIADKELSWFCPFIICSVFTAARFLLAYAAFTGNEAPPSVDLLIYSMRLLSQRWPLAKRLAKVLRAAALEYKATASTYTIPLQFYNLEYSTIDIDEALKAWYMNSES
;
A
#
# COMPACT_ATOMS: atom_id res chain seq x y z
N MET A 1 -12.03 -25.06 -25.83
CA MET A 1 -11.59 -23.80 -25.21
C MET A 1 -12.01 -23.87 -23.75
N GLY A 2 -11.07 -24.20 -22.87
CA GLY A 2 -11.34 -24.43 -21.45
C GLY A 2 -11.44 -23.12 -20.70
N THR A 3 -12.60 -22.87 -20.09
CA THR A 3 -12.80 -21.85 -19.06
C THR A 3 -11.96 -22.22 -17.85
N GLN A 4 -10.91 -21.45 -17.55
CA GLN A 4 -10.15 -21.62 -16.31
C GLN A 4 -11.07 -21.29 -15.12
N LEU A 5 -11.37 -22.32 -14.33
CA LEU A 5 -11.93 -22.20 -13.00
C LEU A 5 -10.83 -21.72 -12.05
N GLY A 6 -11.16 -20.77 -11.16
CA GLY A 6 -10.18 -20.17 -10.26
C GLY A 6 -9.71 -21.11 -9.15
N LEU A 7 -8.67 -20.69 -8.41
CA LEU A 7 -8.07 -21.43 -7.28
C LEU A 7 -9.08 -21.80 -6.17
N GLN A 8 -10.22 -21.10 -6.08
CA GLN A 8 -11.28 -21.38 -5.12
C GLN A 8 -11.91 -22.78 -5.30
N ASP A 9 -12.03 -23.27 -6.53
CA ASP A 9 -12.64 -24.58 -6.80
C ASP A 9 -11.73 -25.74 -6.40
N LEU A 10 -10.42 -25.53 -6.36
CA LEU A 10 -9.43 -26.49 -5.87
C LEU A 10 -9.63 -26.79 -4.38
N ILE A 11 -10.04 -25.78 -3.61
CA ILE A 11 -10.27 -25.85 -2.16
C ILE A 11 -11.66 -26.39 -1.86
N VAL A 12 -12.69 -25.91 -2.57
CA VAL A 12 -14.10 -26.27 -2.30
C VAL A 12 -14.44 -27.67 -2.80
N HIS A 13 -13.82 -28.11 -3.90
CA HIS A 13 -14.14 -29.39 -4.54
C HIS A 13 -12.98 -30.39 -4.49
N HIS A 14 -11.97 -30.14 -3.65
CA HIS A 14 -10.82 -31.04 -3.45
C HIS A 14 -10.14 -31.53 -4.75
N GLY A 15 -10.17 -30.72 -5.81
CA GLY A 15 -9.61 -31.07 -7.11
C GLY A 15 -10.45 -32.05 -7.96
N GLU A 16 -11.63 -32.47 -7.53
CA GLU A 16 -12.49 -33.41 -8.27
C GLU A 16 -13.03 -32.84 -9.60
N ASN A 17 -13.09 -31.51 -9.72
CA ASN A 17 -13.57 -30.82 -10.91
C ASN A 17 -12.44 -30.42 -11.89
N PHE A 18 -11.19 -30.79 -11.63
CA PHE A 18 -10.09 -30.54 -12.58
C PHE A 18 -10.25 -31.46 -13.81
N ASN A 19 -10.29 -30.86 -15.02
CA ASN A 19 -10.57 -31.51 -16.32
C ASN A 19 -12.05 -31.84 -16.60
N SER A 20 -12.99 -31.45 -15.74
CA SER A 20 -14.43 -31.55 -16.04
C SER A 20 -14.93 -30.26 -16.68
N PRO A 21 -15.65 -30.29 -17.82
CA PRO A 21 -16.29 -29.08 -18.35
C PRO A 21 -17.35 -28.59 -17.35
N SER A 22 -17.30 -27.29 -16.99
CA SER A 22 -18.31 -26.67 -16.12
C SER A 22 -19.72 -26.92 -16.66
N SER A 23 -20.58 -27.53 -15.85
CA SER A 23 -22.01 -27.71 -16.17
C SER A 23 -22.80 -26.41 -16.05
N ARG A 24 -22.23 -25.40 -15.37
CA ARG A 24 -22.76 -24.05 -15.35
C ARG A 24 -22.23 -23.34 -16.60
N PRO A 25 -23.10 -22.81 -17.49
CA PRO A 25 -22.62 -21.96 -18.56
C PRO A 25 -21.78 -20.83 -17.94
N PRO A 26 -20.73 -20.33 -18.63
CA PRO A 26 -20.06 -19.12 -18.17
C PRO A 26 -21.15 -18.09 -17.88
N ARG A 27 -21.10 -17.45 -16.70
CA ARG A 27 -21.99 -16.32 -16.42
C ARG A 27 -21.66 -15.24 -17.45
N MET A 28 -22.36 -15.27 -18.57
CA MET A 28 -22.32 -14.20 -19.55
C MET A 28 -23.01 -13.03 -18.87
N LEU A 29 -22.22 -12.07 -18.39
CA LEU A 29 -22.75 -10.76 -18.08
C LEU A 29 -23.37 -10.24 -19.38
N SER A 30 -24.60 -9.71 -19.29
CA SER A 30 -25.23 -9.04 -20.43
C SER A 30 -24.28 -7.96 -20.97
N LEU A 31 -24.25 -7.70 -22.27
CA LEU A 31 -23.52 -6.53 -22.77
C LEU A 31 -24.04 -5.26 -22.07
N PRO A 32 -23.16 -4.32 -21.70
CA PRO A 32 -23.60 -3.08 -21.09
C PRO A 32 -24.54 -2.35 -22.08
N PRO A 33 -25.77 -1.99 -21.68
CA PRO A 33 -26.77 -1.35 -22.54
C PRO A 33 -26.41 0.09 -22.87
N ASN A 34 -25.50 0.72 -22.11
CA ASN A 34 -25.03 2.09 -22.33
C ASN A 34 -23.59 2.27 -21.82
N LEU A 35 -22.98 3.41 -22.17
CA LEU A 35 -21.61 3.76 -21.78
C LEU A 35 -21.45 3.92 -20.26
N ILE A 36 -22.52 4.27 -19.53
CA ILE A 36 -22.54 4.38 -18.07
C ILE A 36 -22.29 3.03 -17.43
N GLU A 37 -23.09 2.03 -17.79
CA GLU A 37 -22.94 0.69 -17.25
C GLU A 37 -21.61 0.05 -17.68
N GLN A 38 -21.10 0.38 -18.87
CA GLN A 38 -19.76 -0.03 -19.29
C GLN A 38 -18.68 0.55 -18.37
N GLU A 39 -18.69 1.86 -18.13
CA GLU A 39 -17.71 2.54 -17.27
C GLU A 39 -17.80 2.07 -15.82
N GLU A 40 -19.01 1.89 -15.28
CA GLU A 40 -19.20 1.37 -13.92
C GLU A 40 -18.63 -0.03 -13.75
N ARG A 41 -18.79 -0.91 -14.75
CA ARG A 41 -18.21 -2.25 -14.75
C ARG A 41 -16.68 -2.21 -14.82
N VAL A 42 -16.10 -1.32 -15.64
CA VAL A 42 -14.65 -1.11 -15.72
C VAL A 42 -14.10 -0.63 -14.38
N ARG A 43 -14.74 0.37 -13.75
CA ARG A 43 -14.34 0.87 -12.43
C ARG A 43 -14.48 -0.18 -11.34
N ALA A 44 -15.55 -0.99 -11.37
CA ALA A 44 -15.76 -2.06 -10.41
C ALA A 44 -14.68 -3.15 -10.52
N TYR A 45 -14.31 -3.54 -11.74
CA TYR A 45 -13.19 -4.46 -11.98
C TYR A 45 -11.89 -3.91 -11.39
N TRP A 46 -11.51 -2.69 -11.78
CA TRP A 46 -10.27 -2.08 -11.30
C TRP A 46 -10.25 -1.83 -9.80
N MET A 47 -11.40 -1.51 -9.19
CA MET A 47 -11.48 -1.40 -7.74
C MET A 47 -11.23 -2.74 -7.04
N ALA A 48 -11.75 -3.84 -7.58
CA ALA A 48 -11.48 -5.18 -7.03
C ALA A 48 -9.98 -5.52 -7.10
N GLU A 49 -9.35 -5.23 -8.25
CA GLU A 49 -7.90 -5.40 -8.41
C GLU A 49 -7.10 -4.53 -7.45
N ILE A 50 -7.49 -3.25 -7.31
CA ILE A 50 -6.86 -2.33 -6.34
C ILE A 50 -6.97 -2.89 -4.91
N LEU A 51 -8.15 -3.37 -4.51
CA LEU A 51 -8.36 -3.91 -3.18
C LEU A 51 -7.45 -5.12 -2.91
N ASP A 52 -7.36 -6.06 -3.85
CA ASP A 52 -6.54 -7.26 -3.72
C ASP A 52 -5.04 -6.91 -3.65
N ASN A 53 -4.55 -6.10 -4.60
CA ASN A 53 -3.15 -5.70 -4.64
C ASN A 53 -2.76 -4.88 -3.40
N VAL A 54 -3.54 -3.87 -3.01
CA VAL A 54 -3.15 -3.00 -1.88
C VAL A 54 -3.22 -3.72 -0.53
N SER A 55 -4.18 -4.65 -0.36
CA SER A 55 -4.31 -5.42 0.88
C SER A 55 -3.17 -6.43 1.11
N THR A 56 -2.41 -6.75 0.06
CA THR A 56 -1.38 -7.79 0.07
C THR A 56 0.05 -7.25 -0.08
N VAL A 57 0.25 -5.93 -0.04
CA VAL A 57 1.59 -5.33 -0.06
C VAL A 57 2.41 -5.83 1.14
N GLY A 58 3.56 -6.44 0.86
CA GLY A 58 4.46 -7.03 1.85
C GLY A 58 4.25 -8.52 2.09
N ALA A 59 3.18 -9.11 1.55
CA ALA A 59 2.97 -10.56 1.60
C ALA A 59 4.06 -11.30 0.81
N SER A 60 4.53 -12.42 1.35
CA SER A 60 5.62 -13.23 0.79
C SER A 60 5.14 -14.47 0.03
N TRP A 61 3.83 -14.72 -0.03
CA TRP A 61 3.25 -15.83 -0.79
C TRP A 61 2.93 -15.41 -2.25
N ASN A 62 2.96 -16.39 -3.15
CA ASN A 62 2.72 -16.18 -4.59
C ASN A 62 1.27 -15.76 -4.83
N LEU A 63 1.06 -14.50 -5.25
CA LEU A 63 -0.26 -13.96 -5.58
C LEU A 63 -0.36 -13.80 -7.09
N SER A 64 -1.57 -14.02 -7.62
CA SER A 64 -1.90 -13.64 -8.99
C SER A 64 -2.06 -12.12 -9.08
N LEU A 65 -0.94 -11.41 -9.13
CA LEU A 65 -0.93 -9.97 -9.32
C LEU A 65 -1.28 -9.63 -10.77
N VAL A 66 -2.16 -8.64 -10.97
CA VAL A 66 -2.55 -8.16 -12.30
C VAL A 66 -1.71 -6.95 -12.70
N SER A 67 -1.10 -7.03 -13.89
CA SER A 67 -0.45 -5.90 -14.57
C SER A 67 -1.29 -5.47 -15.76
N VAL A 68 -1.39 -4.16 -16.00
CA VAL A 68 -2.05 -3.61 -17.20
C VAL A 68 -1.28 -4.04 -18.44
N THR A 69 -2.02 -4.52 -19.43
CA THR A 69 -1.57 -4.81 -20.80
C THR A 69 -2.02 -3.69 -21.75
N GLU A 70 -1.38 -3.56 -22.91
CA GLU A 70 -1.71 -2.52 -23.90
C GLU A 70 -3.17 -2.57 -24.40
N SER A 71 -3.84 -3.71 -24.25
CA SER A 71 -5.24 -3.90 -24.65
C SER A 71 -6.27 -3.58 -23.58
N ASP A 72 -5.85 -3.27 -22.34
CA ASP A 72 -6.78 -3.11 -21.23
C ASP A 72 -7.50 -1.76 -21.26
N ILE A 73 -8.79 -1.79 -20.91
CA ILE A 73 -9.63 -0.59 -20.84
C ILE A 73 -9.43 0.05 -19.46
N LEU A 74 -8.83 1.23 -19.44
CA LEU A 74 -8.68 2.03 -18.23
C LEU A 74 -9.95 2.85 -17.95
N PRO A 75 -10.23 3.18 -16.67
CA PRO A 75 -11.36 4.01 -16.31
C PRO A 75 -11.31 5.38 -16.98
N CYS A 76 -12.48 5.86 -17.39
CA CYS A 76 -12.67 7.19 -17.92
C CYS A 76 -12.50 8.26 -16.83
N SER A 77 -12.22 9.46 -17.30
CA SER A 77 -12.06 10.66 -16.51
C SER A 77 -13.29 11.05 -15.68
N ASP A 78 -13.18 11.21 -14.36
CA ASP A 78 -14.23 11.82 -13.51
C ASP A 78 -14.65 13.22 -13.99
N GLU A 79 -13.74 14.01 -14.56
CA GLU A 79 -14.07 15.36 -15.07
C GLU A 79 -14.88 15.29 -16.37
N VAL A 80 -14.53 14.35 -17.26
CA VAL A 80 -15.27 14.07 -18.49
C VAL A 80 -16.61 13.39 -18.16
N TRP A 81 -16.62 12.57 -17.12
CA TRP A 81 -17.81 11.86 -16.64
C TRP A 81 -18.86 12.78 -16.01
N THR A 82 -18.41 13.88 -15.40
CA THR A 82 -19.27 14.87 -14.73
C THR A 82 -19.76 15.98 -15.66
N MET A 83 -19.13 16.17 -16.83
CA MET A 83 -19.62 17.11 -17.84
C MET A 83 -20.78 16.49 -18.63
N ASN A 84 -22.00 16.98 -18.37
CA ASN A 84 -23.19 16.66 -19.15
C ASN A 84 -23.02 17.06 -20.61
N GLY A 85 -22.77 16.08 -21.48
CA GLY A 85 -22.84 16.24 -22.94
C GLY A 85 -22.13 15.11 -23.66
N TYR A 86 -22.75 13.92 -23.74
CA TYR A 86 -22.37 12.89 -24.70
C TYR A 86 -22.64 13.39 -26.13
N SER A 87 -21.79 14.28 -26.59
CA SER A 87 -21.59 14.57 -28.01
C SER A 87 -20.43 13.70 -28.45
N ASP A 88 -20.53 13.17 -29.66
CA ASP A 88 -19.72 12.12 -30.32
C ASP A 88 -18.23 12.48 -30.54
N VAL A 89 -17.59 13.12 -29.56
CA VAL A 89 -16.22 13.60 -29.61
C VAL A 89 -15.45 12.90 -28.50
N GLN A 90 -14.49 12.09 -28.91
CA GLN A 90 -13.49 11.44 -28.07
C GLN A 90 -12.96 12.47 -27.04
N PRO A 91 -13.17 12.25 -25.74
CA PRO A 91 -12.85 13.26 -24.74
C PRO A 91 -11.33 13.43 -24.62
N PRO A 92 -10.80 14.66 -24.64
CA PRO A 92 -9.39 14.90 -24.40
C PRO A 92 -9.11 14.70 -22.91
N ASN A 93 -8.30 13.68 -22.63
CA ASN A 93 -7.63 13.32 -21.37
C ASN A 93 -8.46 12.52 -20.32
N PRO A 94 -7.95 11.35 -19.88
CA PRO A 94 -8.49 10.61 -18.73
C PRO A 94 -8.28 11.41 -17.41
N SER A 95 -9.05 11.15 -16.36
CA SER A 95 -9.04 11.94 -15.11
C SER A 95 -7.94 11.41 -14.24
N ILE A 96 -7.29 12.37 -13.61
CA ILE A 96 -5.99 12.27 -12.99
C ILE A 96 -6.08 11.59 -11.61
N SER A 97 -7.26 11.15 -11.12
CA SER A 97 -7.34 10.59 -9.76
C SER A 97 -7.54 9.07 -9.71
N PHE A 98 -8.61 8.53 -10.31
CA PHE A 98 -8.83 7.08 -10.26
C PHE A 98 -7.98 6.32 -11.28
N THR A 99 -7.84 6.83 -12.52
CA THR A 99 -6.96 6.24 -13.53
C THR A 99 -5.51 6.17 -13.03
N ASN A 100 -5.01 7.24 -12.40
CA ASN A 100 -3.67 7.24 -11.80
C ASN A 100 -3.52 6.27 -10.61
N TYR A 101 -4.62 5.97 -9.91
CA TYR A 101 -4.59 4.93 -8.89
C TYR A 101 -4.45 3.54 -9.55
N VAL A 102 -5.21 3.29 -10.61
CA VAL A 102 -5.07 2.05 -11.40
C VAL A 102 -3.65 1.91 -11.93
N GLU A 103 -3.12 2.93 -12.61
CA GLU A 103 -1.77 2.92 -13.17
C GLU A 103 -0.68 2.72 -12.11
N PHE A 104 -0.85 3.33 -10.93
CA PHE A 104 0.07 3.10 -9.81
C PHE A 104 0.08 1.63 -9.38
N VAL A 105 -1.10 1.05 -9.18
CA VAL A 105 -1.24 -0.33 -8.69
C VAL A 105 -0.73 -1.32 -9.73
N SER A 106 -1.12 -1.14 -10.99
CA SER A 106 -0.80 -2.07 -12.08
C SER A 106 0.62 -1.94 -12.64
N GLY A 107 1.30 -0.82 -12.35
CA GLY A 107 2.64 -0.54 -12.82
C GLY A 107 3.68 -0.60 -11.69
N PRO A 108 4.04 0.53 -11.07
CA PRO A 108 5.09 0.56 -10.04
C PRO A 108 4.83 -0.37 -8.85
N LEU A 109 3.62 -0.39 -8.31
CA LEU A 109 3.32 -1.23 -7.14
C LEU A 109 3.39 -2.73 -7.49
N TYR A 110 2.82 -3.13 -8.63
CA TYR A 110 2.92 -4.50 -9.15
C TYR A 110 4.37 -4.99 -9.19
N GLN A 111 5.30 -4.16 -9.72
CA GLN A 111 6.71 -4.54 -9.81
C GLN A 111 7.35 -4.73 -8.43
N VAL A 112 7.05 -3.84 -7.48
CA VAL A 112 7.53 -3.95 -6.09
C VAL A 112 6.98 -5.21 -5.42
N GLN A 113 5.68 -5.50 -5.58
CA GLN A 113 5.06 -6.68 -5.00
C GLN A 113 5.62 -7.98 -5.60
N LYS A 114 5.74 -8.04 -6.93
CA LYS A 114 6.36 -9.18 -7.62
C LYS A 114 7.77 -9.44 -7.12
N PHE A 115 8.54 -8.38 -6.88
CA PHE A 115 9.87 -8.48 -6.30
C PHE A 115 9.82 -9.00 -4.84
N MET A 116 8.94 -8.45 -4.00
CA MET A 116 8.81 -8.89 -2.59
C MET A 116 8.34 -10.33 -2.41
N GLN A 117 7.72 -10.94 -3.42
CA GLN A 117 7.32 -12.35 -3.43
C GLN A 117 8.47 -13.32 -3.79
N GLN A 118 9.59 -12.80 -4.29
CA GLN A 118 10.74 -13.64 -4.63
C GLN A 118 11.40 -14.16 -3.35
N LYS A 119 11.78 -15.43 -3.35
CA LYS A 119 12.61 -16.00 -2.29
C LYS A 119 14.00 -15.40 -2.37
N PHE A 120 14.54 -15.07 -1.21
CA PHE A 120 15.80 -14.35 -1.12
C PHE A 120 16.55 -14.69 0.16
N ASP A 121 17.85 -14.99 0.07
CA ASP A 121 18.71 -15.21 1.23
C ASP A 121 19.59 -13.98 1.53
N LEU A 122 19.24 -13.24 2.59
CA LEU A 122 20.00 -12.09 3.07
C LEU A 122 21.39 -12.46 3.63
N ASN A 123 21.65 -13.74 3.90
CA ASN A 123 22.96 -14.19 4.41
C ASN A 123 23.97 -14.41 3.28
N SER A 124 23.51 -14.56 2.04
CA SER A 124 24.36 -14.70 0.87
C SER A 124 24.77 -13.32 0.35
N LEU A 125 26.08 -12.99 0.44
CA LEU A 125 26.63 -11.73 -0.07
C LEU A 125 26.30 -11.41 -1.55
N PRO A 126 26.42 -12.37 -2.51
CA PRO A 126 26.11 -12.07 -3.91
C PRO A 126 24.60 -11.85 -4.14
N GLU A 127 23.76 -12.56 -3.40
CA GLU A 127 22.31 -12.32 -3.44
C GLU A 127 22.00 -10.94 -2.85
N ARG A 128 22.64 -10.57 -1.73
CA ARG A 128 22.48 -9.26 -1.09
C ARG A 128 22.72 -8.09 -2.04
N SER A 129 23.81 -8.12 -2.80
CA SER A 129 24.10 -7.04 -3.75
C SER A 129 23.10 -6.99 -4.90
N LEU A 130 22.66 -8.16 -5.42
CA LEU A 130 21.62 -8.23 -6.45
C LEU A 130 20.31 -7.60 -5.97
N TRP A 131 19.89 -7.91 -4.75
CA TRP A 131 18.67 -7.37 -4.16
C TRP A 131 18.77 -5.87 -3.90
N GLN A 132 19.92 -5.39 -3.41
CA GLN A 132 20.17 -3.96 -3.21
C GLN A 132 20.05 -3.19 -4.53
N ASN A 133 20.66 -3.70 -5.60
CA ASN A 133 20.56 -3.11 -6.93
C ASN A 133 19.10 -3.11 -7.42
N LYS A 134 18.37 -4.21 -7.21
CA LYS A 134 16.97 -4.29 -7.62
C LYS A 134 16.07 -3.33 -6.86
N CYS A 135 16.30 -3.15 -5.56
CA CYS A 135 15.58 -2.14 -4.77
C CYS A 135 15.83 -0.73 -5.34
N GLN A 136 17.07 -0.38 -5.71
CA GLN A 136 17.38 0.92 -6.29
C GLN A 136 16.70 1.13 -7.64
N GLU A 137 16.73 0.13 -8.53
CA GLU A 137 16.02 0.18 -9.82
C GLU A 137 14.51 0.41 -9.63
N LEU A 138 13.89 -0.29 -8.67
CA LEU A 138 12.47 -0.13 -8.38
C LEU A 138 12.14 1.22 -7.72
N ASP A 139 13.03 1.75 -6.88
CA ASP A 139 12.89 3.09 -6.29
C ASP A 139 13.00 4.20 -7.35
N GLU A 140 13.86 4.02 -8.36
CA GLU A 140 13.94 4.92 -9.52
C GLU A 140 12.65 4.90 -10.34
N ILE A 141 12.05 3.71 -10.56
CA ILE A 141 10.76 3.56 -11.26
C ILE A 141 9.65 4.27 -10.48
N LEU A 142 9.56 4.05 -9.15
CA LEU A 142 8.59 4.72 -8.29
C LEU A 142 8.77 6.24 -8.31
N SER A 143 10.02 6.71 -8.23
CA SER A 143 10.35 8.14 -8.22
C SER A 143 10.02 8.81 -9.55
N THR A 144 10.35 8.16 -10.66
CA THR A 144 10.01 8.63 -12.01
C THR A 144 8.51 8.71 -12.20
N TRP A 145 7.77 7.69 -11.77
CA TRP A 145 6.31 7.68 -11.83
C TRP A 145 5.71 8.83 -10.99
N ARG A 146 6.20 9.07 -9.77
CA ARG A 146 5.77 10.19 -8.91
C ARG A 146 6.04 11.56 -9.54
N ALA A 147 7.19 11.73 -10.18
CA ALA A 147 7.55 12.97 -10.88
C ALA A 147 6.58 13.21 -12.05
N ASN A 148 6.34 12.20 -12.88
CA ASN A 148 5.39 12.28 -13.99
C ASN A 148 3.95 12.59 -13.52
N LEU A 149 3.53 12.00 -12.41
CA LEU A 149 2.24 12.29 -11.79
C LEU A 149 2.15 13.76 -11.35
N THR A 150 3.17 14.25 -10.67
CA THR A 150 3.22 15.63 -10.18
C THR A 150 3.21 16.63 -11.34
N ASP A 151 3.97 16.37 -12.40
CA ASP A 151 3.98 17.18 -13.61
C ASP A 151 2.61 17.21 -14.31
N SER A 152 1.95 16.06 -14.40
CA SER A 152 0.62 15.94 -15.00
C SER A 152 -0.42 16.75 -14.21
N LEU A 153 -0.36 16.70 -12.88
CA LEU A 153 -1.21 17.50 -11.99
C LEU A 153 -0.92 19.00 -12.08
N CYS A 154 0.36 19.39 -12.14
CA CYS A 154 0.76 20.78 -12.33
C CYS A 154 0.24 21.35 -13.66
N LYS A 155 0.33 20.60 -14.75
CA LYS A 155 -0.22 21.01 -16.06
C LYS A 155 -1.74 21.16 -16.02
N ALA A 156 -2.44 20.24 -15.34
CA ALA A 156 -3.89 20.27 -15.20
C ALA A 156 -4.39 21.40 -14.29
N SER A 157 -3.63 21.78 -13.26
CA SER A 157 -3.99 22.92 -12.40
C SER A 157 -3.77 24.27 -13.10
N GLN A 158 -2.74 24.39 -13.95
CA GLN A 158 -2.47 25.60 -14.72
C GLN A 158 -3.52 25.91 -15.79
N SER A 159 -4.24 24.90 -16.29
CA SER A 159 -5.33 25.10 -17.25
C SER A 159 -6.63 25.58 -16.59
N ARG A 160 -6.72 25.64 -15.25
CA ARG A 160 -7.91 26.07 -14.49
C ARG A 160 -7.58 27.14 -13.43
N PRO A 161 -7.33 28.39 -13.84
CA PRO A 161 -7.03 29.50 -12.91
C PRO A 161 -8.30 29.95 -12.17
N GLY A 162 -8.68 29.24 -11.11
CA GLY A 162 -9.84 29.58 -10.28
C GLY A 162 -10.05 28.71 -9.03
N ASP A 163 -9.65 27.43 -9.08
CA ASP A 163 -9.83 26.45 -8.00
C ASP A 163 -8.56 26.23 -7.14
N VAL A 164 -7.67 27.23 -7.10
CA VAL A 164 -6.37 27.15 -6.42
C VAL A 164 -6.52 26.90 -4.91
N ALA A 165 -7.64 27.31 -4.30
CA ALA A 165 -7.89 27.15 -2.86
C ALA A 165 -8.35 25.74 -2.45
N ARG A 166 -8.65 24.85 -3.41
CA ARG A 166 -9.06 23.45 -3.16
C ARG A 166 -8.10 22.43 -3.74
N ALA A 167 -6.88 22.86 -4.07
CA ALA A 167 -5.77 22.04 -4.56
C ALA A 167 -5.19 21.06 -3.51
N GLY A 168 -6.03 20.52 -2.63
CA GLY A 168 -5.72 19.27 -1.97
C GLY A 168 -5.75 18.17 -3.02
N PHE A 169 -4.72 17.33 -3.05
CA PHE A 169 -4.77 16.09 -3.83
C PHE A 169 -6.08 15.37 -3.48
N GLY A 170 -6.92 15.06 -4.48
CA GLY A 170 -8.15 14.30 -4.25
C GLY A 170 -7.88 13.06 -3.42
N THR A 171 -8.88 12.54 -2.69
CA THR A 171 -8.71 11.45 -1.71
C THR A 171 -7.91 10.27 -2.26
N ASN A 172 -8.14 9.87 -3.52
CA ASN A 172 -7.39 8.79 -4.16
C ASN A 172 -5.91 9.14 -4.39
N MET A 173 -5.58 10.39 -4.73
CA MET A 173 -4.19 10.82 -4.90
C MET A 173 -3.44 10.93 -3.58
N THR A 174 -4.10 11.41 -2.54
CA THR A 174 -3.57 11.38 -1.18
C THR A 174 -3.29 9.93 -0.76
N LEU A 175 -4.22 9.01 -1.04
CA LEU A 175 -4.05 7.60 -0.75
C LEU A 175 -2.87 6.99 -1.54
N VAL A 176 -2.78 7.24 -2.84
CA VAL A 176 -1.71 6.73 -3.68
C VAL A 176 -0.34 7.22 -3.24
N ARG A 177 -0.20 8.49 -2.81
CA ARG A 177 1.03 8.99 -2.19
C ARG A 177 1.41 8.20 -0.94
N CYS A 178 0.46 7.99 -0.03
CA CYS A 178 0.68 7.18 1.18
C CYS A 178 1.05 5.73 0.85
N LEU A 179 0.41 5.13 -0.16
CA LEU A 179 0.68 3.76 -0.61
C LEU A 179 2.04 3.63 -1.29
N ALA A 180 2.45 4.62 -2.07
CA ALA A 180 3.78 4.64 -2.67
C ALA A 180 4.86 4.71 -1.58
N ASN A 181 4.67 5.50 -0.52
CA ASN A 181 5.61 5.52 0.61
C ASN A 181 5.59 4.21 1.39
N PHE A 182 4.42 3.62 1.57
CA PHE A 182 4.27 2.30 2.17
C PHE A 182 5.01 1.21 1.38
N ALA A 183 4.97 1.26 0.03
CA ALA A 183 5.71 0.33 -0.82
C ALA A 183 7.23 0.50 -0.66
N VAL A 184 7.74 1.73 -0.64
CA VAL A 184 9.16 2.03 -0.39
C VAL A 184 9.61 1.48 0.96
N ILE A 185 8.87 1.77 2.03
CA ILE A 185 9.21 1.27 3.38
C ILE A 185 9.14 -0.26 3.40
N SER A 186 8.11 -0.87 2.80
CA SER A 186 7.95 -2.32 2.79
C SER A 186 9.09 -3.04 2.06
N MET A 187 9.59 -2.45 0.98
CA MET A 187 10.71 -2.96 0.19
C MET A 187 12.04 -2.83 0.92
N TYR A 188 12.33 -1.66 1.51
CA TYR A 188 13.63 -1.38 2.12
C TYR A 188 13.76 -1.82 3.58
N GLN A 189 12.66 -1.91 4.36
CA GLN A 189 12.73 -2.23 5.79
C GLN A 189 13.47 -3.53 6.07
N ARG A 190 13.27 -4.57 5.24
CA ARG A 190 13.88 -5.90 5.38
C ARG A 190 15.41 -5.89 5.21
N VAL A 191 15.95 -4.90 4.51
CA VAL A 191 17.40 -4.81 4.19
C VAL A 191 18.07 -3.70 5.00
N SER A 192 17.26 -2.77 5.52
CA SER A 192 17.75 -1.62 6.30
C SER A 192 18.52 -2.05 7.55
N ILE A 193 18.00 -3.07 8.25
CA ILE A 193 18.58 -3.66 9.44
C ILE A 193 18.67 -5.16 9.19
N HIS A 194 19.90 -5.69 9.09
CA HIS A 194 20.13 -7.13 9.00
C HIS A 194 20.74 -7.65 10.30
N ASN A 195 20.03 -8.56 10.97
CA ASN A 195 20.50 -9.25 12.18
C ASN A 195 21.02 -10.63 11.80
N SER A 196 22.29 -10.71 11.37
CA SER A 196 22.96 -12.00 11.24
C SER A 196 23.51 -12.45 12.60
N GLN A 197 23.60 -13.77 12.82
CA GLN A 197 24.12 -14.37 14.07
C GLN A 197 25.52 -13.86 14.49
N HIS A 198 26.27 -13.22 13.59
CA HIS A 198 27.64 -12.77 13.83
C HIS A 198 27.88 -11.26 13.63
N THR A 199 27.03 -10.53 12.91
CA THR A 199 27.17 -9.09 12.70
C THR A 199 25.84 -8.38 12.48
N ASN A 200 25.64 -7.29 13.22
CA ASN A 200 24.57 -6.33 13.00
C ASN A 200 25.02 -5.33 11.94
N HIS A 201 24.39 -5.31 10.77
CA HIS A 201 24.74 -4.37 9.70
C HIS A 201 23.54 -3.53 9.28
N ILE A 202 23.68 -2.21 9.38
CA ILE A 202 22.73 -1.25 8.83
C ILE A 202 23.18 -0.89 7.43
N TRP A 203 22.29 -1.00 6.45
CA TRP A 203 22.52 -0.38 5.15
C TRP A 203 21.99 1.06 5.17
N PRO A 204 22.86 2.09 5.29
CA PRO A 204 22.42 3.46 5.56
C PRO A 204 21.54 4.05 4.46
N HIS A 205 21.77 3.66 3.20
CA HIS A 205 20.93 4.10 2.08
C HIS A 205 19.47 3.65 2.25
N ALA A 206 19.24 2.36 2.53
CA ALA A 206 17.88 1.86 2.76
C ALA A 206 17.22 2.50 3.99
N ALA A 207 17.97 2.66 5.07
CA ALA A 207 17.47 3.34 6.26
C ALA A 207 17.03 4.78 5.95
N GLN A 208 17.86 5.55 5.24
CA GLN A 208 17.55 6.92 4.86
C GLN A 208 16.32 7.00 3.96
N ARG A 209 16.23 6.15 2.92
CA ARG A 209 15.07 6.11 2.02
C ARG A 209 13.77 5.79 2.76
N CYS A 210 13.81 4.88 3.74
CA CYS A 210 12.66 4.64 4.62
C CYS A 210 12.31 5.87 5.46
N LEU A 211 13.30 6.55 6.06
CA LEU A 211 13.08 7.77 6.86
C LEU A 211 12.48 8.90 6.01
N ASP A 212 12.96 9.09 4.79
CA ASP A 212 12.39 10.06 3.84
C ASP A 212 10.91 9.71 3.54
N ALA A 213 10.61 8.45 3.21
CA ALA A 213 9.26 8.00 2.94
C ALA A 213 8.32 8.15 4.16
N VAL A 214 8.84 7.98 5.38
CA VAL A 214 8.11 8.29 6.62
C VAL A 214 7.83 9.79 6.73
N GLY A 215 8.82 10.64 6.42
CA GLY A 215 8.67 12.09 6.37
C GLY A 215 7.56 12.51 5.41
N ASP A 216 7.60 12.04 4.17
CA ASP A 216 6.59 12.29 3.14
C ASP A 216 5.20 11.82 3.57
N THR A 217 5.11 10.69 4.29
CA THR A 217 3.85 10.19 4.84
C THR A 217 3.32 11.12 5.93
N CYS A 218 4.19 11.61 6.82
CA CYS A 218 3.81 12.57 7.86
C CYS A 218 3.33 13.89 7.25
N GLU A 219 4.01 14.41 6.23
CA GLU A 219 3.59 15.62 5.51
C GLU A 219 2.22 15.43 4.85
N THR A 220 2.03 14.30 4.15
CA THR A 220 0.76 13.99 3.48
C THR A 220 -0.38 13.89 4.48
N VAL A 221 -0.19 13.17 5.59
CA VAL A 221 -1.23 12.99 6.62
C VAL A 221 -1.54 14.30 7.35
N ARG A 222 -0.53 15.15 7.59
CA ARG A 222 -0.72 16.47 8.23
C ARG A 222 -1.60 17.41 7.40
N CYS A 223 -1.64 17.23 6.08
CA CYS A 223 -2.48 18.03 5.18
C CYS A 223 -3.95 17.57 5.15
N ILE A 224 -4.30 16.44 5.77
CA ILE A 224 -5.68 15.92 5.81
C ILE A 224 -6.37 16.50 7.05
N ALA A 225 -7.56 17.08 6.89
CA ALA A 225 -8.32 17.56 8.03
C ALA A 225 -8.75 16.39 8.94
N ASP A 226 -8.74 16.58 10.26
CA ASP A 226 -9.06 15.52 11.24
C ASP A 226 -10.39 14.80 10.96
N LYS A 227 -11.42 15.58 10.58
CA LYS A 227 -12.73 15.04 10.21
C LYS A 227 -12.61 14.16 8.97
N GLU A 228 -11.89 14.58 7.94
CA GLU A 228 -11.71 13.80 6.71
C GLU A 228 -10.89 12.53 6.97
N LEU A 229 -9.85 12.63 7.80
CA LEU A 229 -9.02 11.48 8.16
C LEU A 229 -9.82 10.39 8.88
N SER A 230 -10.76 10.76 9.76
CA SER A 230 -11.62 9.79 10.44
C SER A 230 -12.50 8.95 9.51
N TRP A 231 -12.83 9.47 8.32
CA TRP A 231 -13.65 8.80 7.31
C TRP A 231 -12.84 8.22 6.13
N PHE A 232 -11.52 8.37 6.16
CA PHE A 232 -10.62 7.98 5.08
C PHE A 232 -10.63 6.46 4.81
N CYS A 233 -10.24 6.07 3.61
CA CYS A 233 -10.08 4.68 3.19
C CYS A 233 -9.14 3.90 4.15
N PRO A 234 -9.49 2.67 4.59
CA PRO A 234 -8.71 1.94 5.59
C PRO A 234 -7.28 1.60 5.15
N PHE A 235 -6.96 1.64 3.85
CA PHE A 235 -5.61 1.39 3.37
C PHE A 235 -4.57 2.41 3.86
N ILE A 236 -4.99 3.62 4.25
CA ILE A 236 -4.08 4.58 4.88
C ILE A 236 -3.55 4.07 6.22
N ILE A 237 -4.28 3.16 6.90
CA ILE A 237 -3.88 2.54 8.16
C ILE A 237 -2.57 1.77 7.97
N CYS A 238 -2.44 1.01 6.88
CA CYS A 238 -1.22 0.24 6.58
C CYS A 238 -0.01 1.15 6.40
N SER A 239 -0.18 2.28 5.72
CA SER A 239 0.87 3.28 5.50
C SER A 239 1.31 3.94 6.81
N VAL A 240 0.35 4.47 7.59
CA VAL A 240 0.62 5.15 8.86
C VAL A 240 1.23 4.18 9.89
N PHE A 241 0.70 2.97 10.00
CA PHE A 241 1.22 1.97 10.93
C PHE A 241 2.63 1.53 10.56
N THR A 242 2.89 1.21 9.29
CA THR A 242 4.21 0.77 8.84
C THR A 242 5.26 1.87 9.02
N ALA A 243 4.89 3.13 8.77
CA ALA A 243 5.77 4.28 9.05
C ALA A 243 6.11 4.42 10.55
N ALA A 244 5.10 4.32 11.43
CA ALA A 244 5.30 4.43 12.87
C ALA A 244 6.12 3.27 13.44
N ARG A 245 5.83 2.05 12.98
CA ARG A 245 6.58 0.84 13.33
C ARG A 245 8.04 0.95 12.90
N PHE A 246 8.31 1.39 11.67
CA PHE A 246 9.67 1.58 11.19
C PHE A 246 10.46 2.54 12.09
N LEU A 247 9.89 3.70 12.43
CA LEU A 247 10.56 4.67 13.33
C LEU A 247 10.88 4.07 14.70
N LEU A 248 9.92 3.39 15.32
CA LEU A 248 10.10 2.79 16.64
C LEU A 248 11.13 1.66 16.62
N ALA A 249 11.08 0.78 15.62
CA ALA A 249 12.06 -0.30 15.47
C ALA A 249 13.46 0.22 15.15
N TYR A 250 13.57 1.22 14.28
CA TYR A 250 14.84 1.85 13.93
C TYR A 250 15.45 2.60 15.13
N ALA A 251 14.64 3.32 15.90
CA ALA A 251 15.05 3.98 17.15
C ALA A 251 15.51 2.95 18.20
N ALA A 252 14.76 1.86 18.38
CA ALA A 252 15.11 0.77 19.29
C ALA A 252 16.44 0.11 18.90
N PHE A 253 16.68 -0.09 17.61
CA PHE A 253 17.91 -0.70 17.12
C PHE A 253 19.13 0.23 17.24
N THR A 254 18.97 1.51 16.93
CA THR A 254 20.06 2.50 16.99
C THR A 254 20.32 3.03 18.40
N GLY A 255 19.39 2.82 19.34
CA GLY A 255 19.44 3.38 20.69
C GLY A 255 19.18 4.89 20.75
N ASN A 256 18.75 5.51 19.65
CA ASN A 256 18.46 6.94 19.55
C ASN A 256 16.99 7.22 19.86
N GLU A 257 16.70 8.36 20.49
CA GLU A 257 15.34 8.77 20.83
C GLU A 257 14.39 8.73 19.62
N ALA A 258 13.17 8.23 19.85
CA ALA A 258 12.14 8.20 18.82
C ALA A 258 11.74 9.63 18.40
N PRO A 259 11.69 9.94 17.10
CA PRO A 259 11.38 11.27 16.63
C PRO A 259 9.92 11.67 16.91
N PRO A 260 9.61 12.97 17.02
CA PRO A 260 8.26 13.47 17.31
C PRO A 260 7.22 13.07 16.25
N SER A 261 7.65 12.69 15.04
CA SER A 261 6.80 12.12 13.99
C SER A 261 6.01 10.90 14.47
N VAL A 262 6.53 10.13 15.43
CA VAL A 262 5.81 9.00 16.04
C VAL A 262 4.51 9.46 16.69
N ASP A 263 4.52 10.58 17.41
CA ASP A 263 3.33 11.11 18.09
C ASP A 263 2.25 11.54 17.07
N LEU A 264 2.65 12.15 15.95
CA LEU A 264 1.75 12.49 14.85
C LEU A 264 1.10 11.23 14.25
N LEU A 265 1.87 10.17 14.01
CA LEU A 265 1.34 8.94 13.43
C LEU A 265 0.41 8.22 14.42
N ILE A 266 0.74 8.21 15.71
CA ILE A 266 -0.15 7.69 16.77
C ILE A 266 -1.44 8.50 16.86
N TYR A 267 -1.36 9.83 16.76
CA TYR A 267 -2.53 10.71 16.70
C TYR A 267 -3.41 10.40 15.49
N SER A 268 -2.80 10.25 14.32
CA SER A 268 -3.49 9.92 13.07
C SER A 268 -4.22 8.56 13.16
N MET A 269 -3.56 7.56 13.74
CA MET A 269 -4.16 6.25 14.03
C MET A 269 -5.33 6.35 15.01
N ARG A 270 -5.26 7.27 15.98
CA ARG A 270 -6.40 7.55 16.89
C ARG A 270 -7.60 8.08 16.13
N LEU A 271 -7.41 9.00 15.18
CA LEU A 271 -8.51 9.53 14.38
C LEU A 271 -9.14 8.44 13.50
N LEU A 272 -8.32 7.62 12.86
CA LEU A 272 -8.76 6.47 12.06
C LEU A 272 -9.51 5.42 12.90
N SER A 273 -9.12 5.26 14.18
CA SER A 273 -9.75 4.31 15.11
C SER A 273 -11.20 4.61 15.47
N GLN A 274 -11.68 5.83 15.18
CA GLN A 274 -13.09 6.18 15.40
C GLN A 274 -14.03 5.35 14.53
N ARG A 275 -13.58 5.00 13.32
CA ARG A 275 -14.35 4.22 12.35
C ARG A 275 -13.84 2.79 12.20
N TRP A 276 -12.51 2.61 12.21
CA TRP A 276 -11.89 1.34 11.81
C TRP A 276 -11.37 0.55 13.02
N PRO A 277 -11.92 -0.65 13.32
CA PRO A 277 -11.45 -1.49 14.42
C PRO A 277 -9.97 -1.89 14.29
N LEU A 278 -9.50 -2.12 13.06
CA LEU A 278 -8.09 -2.39 12.78
C LEU A 278 -7.20 -1.24 13.27
N ALA A 279 -7.55 0.01 12.98
CA ALA A 279 -6.81 1.18 13.45
C ALA A 279 -6.84 1.27 14.98
N LYS A 280 -7.96 0.94 15.64
CA LYS A 280 -8.06 0.91 17.10
C LYS A 280 -7.05 -0.06 17.72
N ARG A 281 -6.98 -1.27 17.20
CA ARG A 281 -6.02 -2.30 17.63
C ARG A 281 -4.58 -1.82 17.45
N LEU A 282 -4.23 -1.42 16.24
CA LEU A 282 -2.87 -1.02 15.90
C LEU A 282 -2.45 0.27 16.63
N ALA A 283 -3.37 1.20 16.90
CA ALA A 283 -3.10 2.38 17.72
C ALA A 283 -2.74 2.01 19.17
N LYS A 284 -3.37 0.98 19.75
CA LYS A 284 -3.03 0.47 21.09
C LYS A 284 -1.61 -0.10 21.10
N VAL A 285 -1.27 -0.89 20.08
CA VAL A 285 0.08 -1.45 19.89
C VAL A 285 1.13 -0.34 19.81
N LEU A 286 0.94 0.66 18.93
CA LEU A 286 1.90 1.75 18.77
C LEU A 286 2.10 2.57 20.04
N ARG A 287 1.02 2.82 20.81
CA ARG A 287 1.12 3.52 22.10
C ARG A 287 1.90 2.71 23.12
N ALA A 288 1.64 1.40 23.21
CA ALA A 288 2.39 0.54 24.10
C ALA A 288 3.89 0.54 23.72
N ALA A 289 4.21 0.47 22.42
CA ALA A 289 5.60 0.43 21.94
C ALA A 289 6.32 1.75 22.24
N ALA A 290 5.65 2.88 22.03
CA ALA A 290 6.18 4.20 22.36
C ALA A 290 6.41 4.38 23.88
N LEU A 291 5.58 3.75 24.73
CA LEU A 291 5.74 3.78 26.19
C LEU A 291 6.90 2.88 26.65
N GLU A 292 6.99 1.65 26.12
CA GLU A 292 8.10 0.73 26.41
C GLU A 292 9.45 1.36 26.06
N TYR A 293 9.52 1.98 24.88
CA TYR A 293 10.72 2.66 24.42
C TYR A 293 11.17 3.77 25.39
N LYS A 294 10.23 4.53 25.95
CA LYS A 294 10.51 5.59 26.94
C LYS A 294 10.86 5.04 28.33
N ALA A 295 10.37 3.87 28.69
CA ALA A 295 10.46 3.33 30.05
C ALA A 295 11.82 2.74 30.43
N THR A 296 12.78 2.62 29.51
CA THR A 296 14.14 2.05 29.71
C THR A 296 14.19 0.63 30.32
N ALA A 297 13.04 0.02 30.60
CA ALA A 297 12.91 -1.26 31.28
C ALA A 297 12.92 -2.42 30.28
N SER A 298 13.77 -3.41 30.54
CA SER A 298 14.09 -4.54 29.66
C SER A 298 12.95 -5.57 29.48
N THR A 299 11.70 -5.22 29.78
CA THR A 299 10.55 -6.13 29.68
C THR A 299 9.65 -5.67 28.54
N TYR A 300 9.86 -6.24 27.36
CA TYR A 300 8.95 -6.04 26.23
C TYR A 300 7.63 -6.76 26.54
N THR A 301 6.55 -5.99 26.65
CA THR A 301 5.19 -6.53 26.72
C THR A 301 4.68 -6.85 25.32
N ILE A 302 5.14 -6.14 24.28
CA ILE A 302 4.76 -6.33 22.88
C ILE A 302 5.54 -7.48 22.24
N PRO A 303 4.94 -8.22 21.28
CA PRO A 303 5.64 -9.28 20.57
C PRO A 303 6.94 -8.79 19.91
N LEU A 304 8.04 -9.52 20.10
CA LEU A 304 9.36 -9.17 19.55
C LEU A 304 9.36 -9.01 18.02
N GLN A 305 8.45 -9.69 17.32
CA GLN A 305 8.26 -9.57 15.88
C GLN A 305 7.91 -8.13 15.45
N PHE A 306 7.36 -7.32 16.35
CA PHE A 306 7.11 -5.90 16.09
C PHE A 306 8.40 -5.15 15.76
N TYR A 307 9.48 -5.39 16.52
CA TYR A 307 10.76 -4.71 16.35
C TYR A 307 11.66 -5.36 15.27
N ASN A 308 11.39 -6.60 14.87
CA ASN A 308 12.09 -7.24 13.76
C ASN A 308 11.50 -6.79 12.41
N LEU A 309 12.23 -5.93 11.69
CA LEU A 309 11.84 -5.38 10.38
C LEU A 309 11.93 -6.37 9.20
N GLU A 310 12.44 -7.59 9.42
CA GLU A 310 12.38 -8.66 8.42
C GLU A 310 10.92 -9.09 8.17
N TYR A 311 10.09 -9.07 9.21
CA TYR A 311 8.67 -9.39 9.10
C TYR A 311 7.89 -8.20 8.55
N SER A 312 7.06 -8.44 7.53
CA SER A 312 6.11 -7.44 7.05
C SER A 312 5.04 -7.15 8.09
N THR A 313 4.28 -6.07 7.89
CA THR A 313 3.13 -5.74 8.72
C THR A 313 2.07 -6.86 8.73
N ILE A 314 1.93 -7.58 7.60
CA ILE A 314 0.97 -8.70 7.47
C ILE A 314 1.46 -9.90 8.29
N ASP A 315 2.76 -10.21 8.22
CA ASP A 315 3.36 -11.39 8.89
C ASP A 315 3.18 -11.35 10.42
N ILE A 316 3.09 -10.14 11.00
CA ILE A 316 2.99 -9.94 12.45
C ILE A 316 1.55 -9.73 12.94
N ASP A 317 0.54 -9.63 12.05
CA ASP A 317 -0.81 -9.20 12.42
C ASP A 317 -1.46 -10.13 13.46
N GLU A 318 -1.33 -11.45 13.27
CA GLU A 318 -1.88 -12.43 14.21
C GLU A 318 -1.20 -12.39 15.58
N ALA A 319 0.12 -12.17 15.64
CA ALA A 319 0.83 -12.00 16.90
C ALA A 319 0.36 -10.74 17.65
N LEU A 320 0.19 -9.64 16.93
CA LEU A 320 -0.32 -8.38 17.50
C LEU A 320 -1.79 -8.51 17.94
N LYS A 321 -2.60 -9.28 17.21
CA LYS A 321 -3.98 -9.57 17.57
C LYS A 321 -4.07 -10.41 18.85
N ALA A 322 -3.29 -11.48 18.95
CA ALA A 322 -3.24 -12.30 20.16
C ALA A 322 -2.84 -11.46 21.39
N TRP A 323 -1.82 -10.62 21.24
CA TRP A 323 -1.40 -9.67 22.28
C TRP A 323 -2.53 -8.68 22.65
N TYR A 324 -3.20 -8.11 21.66
CA TYR A 324 -4.31 -7.18 21.88
C TYR A 324 -5.43 -7.82 22.71
N MET A 325 -5.84 -9.05 22.39
CA MET A 325 -6.91 -9.76 23.11
C MET A 325 -6.51 -10.04 24.57
N ASN A 326 -5.27 -10.47 24.82
CA ASN A 326 -4.78 -10.74 26.18
C ASN A 326 -4.62 -9.46 27.03
N SER A 327 -4.49 -8.30 26.38
CA SER A 327 -4.40 -7.00 27.07
C SER A 327 -5.76 -6.37 27.39
N GLU A 328 -6.87 -7.01 27.00
CA GLU A 328 -8.24 -6.59 27.36
C GLU A 328 -8.90 -7.51 28.40
N SER A 329 -8.34 -8.70 28.64
CA SER A 329 -8.76 -9.66 29.68
C SER A 329 -8.15 -9.34 31.04
#